data_AF-A0A520G339-F1
#
_entry.id   AF-A0A520G339-F1
#
_cell.length_a   1.000
_cell.length_b   1.000
_cell.length_c   1.000
_cell.angle_alpha   90.00
_cell.angle_beta   90.00
_cell.angle_gamma   90.00
#
_symmetry.space_group_name_H-M   'P 1'
#
loop_
_entity.id
_entity.type
_entity.pdbx_description
1 polymer ?
#
loop_
_entity_poly.entity_id
_entity_poly.type
_entity_poly.pdbx_seq_one_letter_code
_entity_poly.pdbx_strand_id
1 'polypeptide(L)'
;MLERKDGEIALRQAKIEKINFELARLKRWKFGAKSEAMTAEQRQLFQDTVAEDEASLQAQLAALQAGLPETPKAPKAPPRKPRRQAVPIHLNSRIEELLPHRWRIRALSEPTST
;
A
#
# COMPACT_ATOMS: atom_id res chain seq x y z
N MET A 1 23.11 -3.62 -36.88
CA MET A 1 23.83 -3.60 -35.57
C MET A 1 23.15 -2.66 -34.58
N LEU A 2 22.77 -1.42 -34.96
CA LEU A 2 22.02 -0.51 -34.09
C LEU A 2 20.63 -1.02 -33.71
N GLU A 3 19.82 -1.47 -34.68
CA GLU A 3 18.45 -1.96 -34.43
C GLU A 3 18.39 -3.11 -33.40
N ARG A 4 19.41 -3.98 -33.39
CA ARG A 4 19.53 -5.06 -32.40
C ARG A 4 19.71 -4.50 -30.99
N LYS A 5 20.57 -3.48 -30.84
CA LYS A 5 20.80 -2.81 -29.55
C LYS A 5 19.56 -2.07 -29.07
N ASP A 6 18.83 -1.42 -29.98
CA ASP A 6 17.58 -0.71 -29.63
C ASP A 6 16.49 -1.69 -29.17
N GLY A 7 16.37 -2.85 -29.83
CA GLY A 7 15.48 -3.93 -29.40
C GLY A 7 15.87 -4.51 -28.04
N GLU A 8 17.16 -4.71 -27.78
CA GLU A 8 17.68 -5.17 -26.48
C GLU A 8 17.36 -4.15 -25.36
N ILE A 9 17.47 -2.84 -25.64
CA ILE A 9 17.13 -1.76 -24.70
C ILE A 9 15.63 -1.78 -24.40
N ALA A 10 14.78 -1.84 -25.43
CA ALA A 10 13.33 -1.88 -25.26
C ALA A 10 12.89 -3.10 -24.44
N LEU A 11 13.47 -4.28 -24.70
CA LEU A 11 13.18 -5.49 -23.93
C LEU A 11 13.59 -5.36 -22.46
N ARG A 12 14.76 -4.79 -22.17
CA ARG A 12 15.20 -4.54 -20.79
C ARG A 12 14.28 -3.54 -20.07
N GLN A 13 13.89 -2.47 -20.75
CA GLN A 13 12.97 -1.47 -20.20
C GLN A 13 11.60 -2.08 -19.86
N ALA A 14 11.03 -2.89 -20.76
CA ALA A 14 9.78 -3.60 -20.52
C ALA A 14 9.87 -4.55 -19.30
N LYS A 15 11.02 -5.20 -19.09
CA LYS A 15 11.26 -6.04 -17.90
C LYS A 15 11.33 -5.21 -16.62
N ILE A 16 12.00 -4.06 -16.64
CA ILE A 16 12.05 -3.13 -15.51
C ILE A 16 10.64 -2.67 -15.12
N GLU A 17 9.83 -2.29 -16.11
CA GLU A 17 8.44 -1.87 -15.89
C GLU A 17 7.58 -2.99 -15.29
N LYS A 18 7.71 -4.21 -15.82
CA LYS A 18 7.04 -5.40 -15.28
C LYS A 18 7.41 -5.65 -13.81
N ILE A 19 8.71 -5.64 -13.48
CA ILE A 19 9.17 -5.89 -12.11
C ILE A 19 8.67 -4.78 -11.16
N ASN A 20 8.71 -3.52 -11.59
CA ASN A 20 8.17 -2.41 -10.81
C ASN A 20 6.65 -2.56 -10.54
N PHE A 21 5.89 -3.02 -11.54
CA PHE A 21 4.48 -3.32 -11.38
C PHE A 21 4.23 -4.44 -10.36
N GLU A 22 5.00 -5.52 -10.42
CA GLU A 22 4.91 -6.64 -9.47
C GLU A 22 5.26 -6.22 -8.04
N LEU A 23 6.31 -5.42 -7.85
CA LEU A 23 6.65 -4.82 -6.55
C LEU A 23 5.53 -3.93 -6.00
N ALA A 24 4.89 -3.13 -6.85
CA ALA A 24 3.75 -2.30 -6.44
C ALA A 24 2.55 -3.16 -6.00
N ARG A 25 2.29 -4.27 -6.69
CA ARG A 25 1.24 -5.24 -6.34
C ARG A 25 1.52 -5.91 -5.00
N LEU A 26 2.75 -6.38 -4.77
CA LEU A 26 3.16 -6.97 -3.50
C LEU A 26 2.99 -5.99 -2.35
N LYS A 27 3.41 -4.73 -2.50
CA LYS A 27 3.22 -3.70 -1.48
C LYS A 27 1.75 -3.46 -1.16
N ARG A 28 0.88 -3.46 -2.17
CA ARG A 28 -0.57 -3.33 -1.95
C ARG A 28 -1.15 -4.50 -1.17
N TRP A 29 -0.63 -5.71 -1.35
CA TRP A 29 -1.05 -6.88 -0.59
C TRP A 29 -0.49 -6.88 0.84
N LYS A 30 0.80 -6.57 1.00
CA LYS A 30 1.49 -6.47 2.29
C LYS A 30 0.84 -5.48 3.24
N PHE A 31 0.42 -4.33 2.71
CA PHE A 31 -0.16 -3.22 3.49
C PHE A 31 -1.68 -3.07 3.28
N GLY A 32 -2.35 -4.04 2.65
CA GLY A 32 -3.79 -3.99 2.39
C GLY A 32 -4.64 -4.34 3.61
N ALA A 33 -5.87 -3.80 3.68
CA ALA A 33 -6.79 -3.92 4.82
C ALA A 33 -7.29 -5.35 5.17
N LYS A 34 -6.81 -6.39 4.48
CA LYS A 34 -7.28 -7.78 4.66
C LYS A 34 -6.42 -8.63 5.60
N SER A 35 -5.32 -8.09 6.14
CA SER A 35 -4.46 -8.83 7.09
C SER A 35 -5.10 -9.01 8.47
N GLU A 36 -6.16 -8.25 8.79
CA GLU A 36 -6.90 -8.34 10.06
C GLU A 36 -7.68 -9.66 10.21
N ALA A 37 -7.99 -10.36 9.11
CA ALA A 37 -8.73 -11.62 9.11
C ALA A 37 -7.86 -12.88 9.35
N MET A 38 -6.54 -12.73 9.44
CA MET A 38 -5.59 -13.85 9.58
C MET A 38 -5.21 -14.10 11.05
N THR A 39 -4.92 -15.35 11.41
CA THR A 39 -4.29 -15.67 12.70
C THR A 39 -2.86 -15.14 12.74
N ALA A 40 -2.24 -15.08 13.94
CA ALA A 40 -0.86 -14.58 14.07
C ALA A 40 0.14 -15.40 13.26
N GLU A 41 0.04 -16.73 13.31
CA GLU A 41 0.90 -17.65 12.56
C GLU A 41 0.72 -17.50 11.04
N GLN A 42 -0.53 -17.42 10.57
CA GLN A 42 -0.83 -17.21 9.16
C GLN A 42 -0.28 -15.87 8.64
N ARG A 43 -0.36 -14.81 9.45
CA ARG A 43 0.24 -13.52 9.12
C ARG A 43 1.75 -13.61 9.01
N GLN A 44 2.40 -14.33 9.93
CA GLN A 44 3.86 -14.47 9.92
C GLN A 44 4.33 -15.21 8.67
N LEU A 45 3.74 -16.37 8.36
CA LEU A 45 4.05 -17.13 7.15
C LEU A 45 3.84 -16.30 5.87
N PHE A 46 2.77 -15.50 5.83
CA PHE A 46 2.52 -14.59 4.72
C PHE A 46 3.57 -13.47 4.63
N GLN A 47 4.01 -12.90 5.75
CA GLN A 47 5.04 -11.86 5.75
C GLN A 47 6.39 -12.38 5.28
N ASP A 48 6.76 -13.61 5.69
CA ASP A 48 8.02 -14.24 5.30
C ASP A 48 8.06 -14.51 3.78
N THR A 49 6.99 -15.09 3.24
CA THR A 49 6.87 -15.36 1.80
C THR A 49 6.86 -14.08 0.96
N VAL A 50 6.13 -13.04 1.40
CA VAL A 50 6.14 -11.73 0.73
C VAL A 50 7.52 -11.07 0.78
N ALA A 51 8.26 -11.23 1.89
CA ALA A 51 9.61 -10.67 2.01
C ALA A 51 10.59 -11.35 1.07
N GLU A 52 10.51 -12.67 0.92
CA GLU A 52 11.32 -13.46 -0.03
C GLU A 52 11.06 -13.03 -1.47
N ASP A 53 9.78 -12.95 -1.87
CA ASP A 53 9.38 -12.52 -3.22
C ASP A 53 9.81 -11.07 -3.50
N GLU A 54 9.62 -10.16 -2.53
CA GLU A 54 10.04 -8.76 -2.64
C GLU A 54 11.56 -8.65 -2.82
N ALA A 55 12.35 -9.43 -2.07
CA ALA A 55 13.81 -9.46 -2.19
C ALA A 55 14.27 -9.99 -3.55
N SER A 56 13.66 -11.07 -4.05
CA SER A 56 13.97 -11.65 -5.36
C SER A 56 13.73 -10.65 -6.49
N LEU A 57 12.58 -9.97 -6.48
CA LEU A 57 12.25 -8.94 -7.47
C LEU A 57 13.17 -7.72 -7.38
N GLN A 58 13.55 -7.29 -6.18
CA GLN A 58 14.51 -6.20 -5.98
C GLN A 58 15.90 -6.56 -6.53
N ALA A 59 16.37 -7.79 -6.32
CA ALA A 59 17.63 -8.27 -6.86
C ALA A 59 17.62 -8.29 -8.40
N GLN A 60 16.53 -8.77 -9.02
CA GLN A 60 16.36 -8.75 -10.48
C GLN A 60 16.33 -7.32 -11.03
N LEU A 61 15.64 -6.41 -10.34
CA LEU A 61 15.60 -4.99 -10.72
C LEU A 61 16.99 -4.37 -10.67
N ALA A 62 17.75 -4.62 -9.60
CA ALA A 62 19.12 -4.12 -9.45
C ALA A 62 20.04 -4.65 -10.55
N ALA A 63 19.95 -5.95 -10.87
CA ALA A 63 20.73 -6.56 -11.95
C ALA A 63 20.43 -5.95 -13.33
N LEU A 64 19.17 -5.62 -13.60
CA LEU A 64 18.79 -4.94 -14.85
C LEU A 64 19.25 -3.48 -14.88
N GLN A 65 19.27 -2.79 -13.73
CA GLN A 65 19.67 -1.38 -13.63
C GLN A 65 21.19 -1.18 -13.64
N ALA A 66 21.98 -2.15 -13.19
CA ALA A 66 23.45 -2.03 -13.09
C ALA A 66 24.16 -1.70 -14.43
N GLY A 67 23.51 -1.93 -15.57
CA GLY A 67 24.03 -1.61 -16.90
C GLY A 67 23.42 -0.36 -17.55
N LEU A 68 22.52 0.36 -16.87
CA LEU A 68 21.94 1.59 -17.39
C LEU A 68 22.64 2.83 -16.81
N PRO A 69 22.74 3.93 -17.57
CA PRO A 69 23.11 5.21 -17.00
C PRO A 69 22.09 5.58 -15.92
N GLU A 70 22.59 6.04 -14.77
CA GLU A 70 21.77 6.60 -13.69
C GLU A 70 20.85 7.67 -14.28
N THR A 71 19.55 7.36 -14.38
CA THR A 71 18.56 8.34 -14.80
C THR A 71 18.28 9.23 -13.59
N PRO A 72 18.43 10.57 -13.72
CA PRO A 72 18.13 11.46 -12.61
C PRO A 72 16.71 11.22 -12.13
N LYS A 73 16.55 10.75 -10.89
CA LYS A 73 15.22 10.62 -10.28
C LYS A 73 14.61 12.00 -10.19
N ALA A 74 13.56 12.22 -10.99
CA ALA A 74 12.77 13.44 -10.90
C ALA A 74 12.31 13.65 -9.43
N PRO A 75 12.35 14.88 -8.92
CA PRO A 75 11.96 15.17 -7.55
C PRO A 75 10.53 14.67 -7.32
N LYS A 76 10.35 13.81 -6.31
CA LYS A 76 9.02 13.34 -5.91
C LYS A 76 8.18 14.55 -5.50
N ALA A 77 6.98 14.66 -6.06
CA ALA A 77 6.02 15.67 -5.65
C ALA A 77 5.81 15.60 -4.12
N PRO A 78 5.65 16.75 -3.44
CA PRO A 78 5.48 16.78 -2.00
C PRO A 78 4.25 15.93 -1.60
N PRO A 79 4.35 15.16 -0.50
CA PRO A 79 3.25 14.33 -0.04
C PRO A 79 2.01 15.20 0.22
N ARG A 80 0.87 14.79 -0.33
CA ARG A 80 -0.41 15.44 -0.06
C ARG A 80 -0.73 15.31 1.44
N LYS A 81 -0.85 16.43 2.13
CA LYS A 81 -1.33 16.43 3.52
C LYS A 81 -2.80 15.96 3.53
N PRO A 82 -3.15 14.88 4.26
CA PRO A 82 -4.54 14.48 4.42
C PRO A 82 -5.30 15.62 5.09
N ARG A 83 -6.26 16.20 4.37
CA ARG A 83 -7.12 17.27 4.91
C ARG A 83 -8.19 16.63 5.78
N ARG A 84 -7.94 16.55 7.09
CA ARG A 84 -9.00 16.32 8.07
C ARG A 84 -9.69 17.66 8.32
N GLN A 85 -11.02 17.69 8.23
CA GLN A 85 -11.76 18.84 8.74
C GLN A 85 -11.58 18.86 10.26
N ALA A 86 -11.31 20.03 10.83
CA ALA A 86 -11.35 20.18 12.28
C ALA A 86 -12.76 19.80 12.73
N VAL A 87 -12.87 18.94 13.74
CA VAL A 87 -14.16 18.62 14.36
C VAL A 87 -14.76 19.96 14.82
N PRO A 88 -15.94 20.35 14.32
CA PRO A 88 -16.52 21.63 14.70
C PRO A 88 -16.61 21.80 16.23
N ILE A 89 -16.23 22.97 16.74
CA ILE A 89 -16.13 23.27 18.20
C ILE A 89 -17.47 23.11 18.93
N HIS A 90 -18.60 23.26 18.23
CA HIS A 90 -19.93 23.03 18.79
C HIS A 90 -20.26 21.54 19.03
N LEU A 91 -19.40 20.63 18.57
CA LEU A 91 -19.53 19.18 18.78
C LEU A 91 -18.86 18.71 20.08
N ASN A 92 -18.83 19.56 21.12
CA ASN A 92 -18.62 19.10 22.51
C ASN A 92 -19.81 18.27 23.04
N SER A 93 -20.82 18.06 22.21
CA SER A 93 -21.92 17.12 22.40
C SER A 93 -21.37 15.69 22.37
N ARG A 94 -21.83 14.84 23.30
CA ARG A 94 -21.48 13.42 23.35
C ARG A 94 -21.77 12.82 21.97
N ILE A 95 -20.87 11.97 21.44
CA ILE A 95 -20.98 11.40 20.07
C ILE A 95 -22.39 10.85 19.77
N GLU A 96 -23.08 10.35 20.80
CA GLU A 96 -24.48 9.89 20.79
C GLU A 96 -25.52 10.94 20.32
N GLU A 97 -25.32 12.22 20.61
CA GLU A 97 -26.25 13.31 20.28
C GLU A 97 -26.17 13.70 18.80
N LEU A 98 -24.99 13.52 18.20
CA LEU A 98 -24.68 13.87 16.81
C LEU A 98 -24.96 12.74 15.83
N LEU A 99 -25.26 11.55 16.35
CA LEU A 99 -25.69 10.43 15.53
C LEU A 99 -27.11 10.68 14.98
N PRO A 100 -27.35 10.37 13.69
CA PRO A 100 -28.71 10.37 13.14
C PRO A 100 -29.62 9.47 13.98
N HIS A 101 -30.91 9.84 14.13
CA HIS A 101 -31.89 9.15 14.99
C HIS A 101 -31.88 7.62 14.85
N ARG A 102 -31.61 7.11 13.64
CA ARG A 102 -31.52 5.68 13.30
C ARG A 102 -30.39 4.92 14.02
N TRP A 103 -29.36 5.62 14.49
CA TRP A 103 -28.19 5.05 15.15
C TRP A 103 -28.18 5.26 16.67
N ARG A 104 -29.01 6.20 17.15
CA ARG A 104 -29.15 6.51 18.59
C ARG A 104 -29.86 5.41 19.37
N ILE A 105 -30.85 4.76 18.75
CA ILE A 105 -31.68 3.70 19.36
C ILE A 105 -30.85 2.45 19.70
N ARG A 106 -29.79 2.16 18.93
CA ARG A 106 -28.90 1.01 19.18
C ARG A 106 -27.84 1.28 20.25
N ALA A 107 -27.36 2.53 20.38
CA ALA A 107 -26.35 2.88 21.38
C ALA A 107 -26.90 2.88 22.83
N LEU A 108 -28.21 3.07 22.99
CA LEU A 108 -28.89 2.99 24.28
C LEU A 108 -29.34 1.55 24.63
N SER A 109 -29.05 0.56 23.78
CA SER A 109 -29.38 -0.84 24.00
C SER A 109 -28.10 -1.69 24.10
N GLU A 110 -27.41 -1.61 25.23
CA GLU A 110 -26.53 -2.69 25.68
C GLU A 110 -26.87 -3.07 27.14
N PRO A 111 -26.59 -4.32 27.52
CA PRO A 111 -27.49 -5.16 28.30
C PRO A 111 -27.36 -4.92 29.80
N THR A 112 -28.48 -4.98 30.50
CA THR A 112 -28.48 -5.26 31.94
C THR A 112 -27.77 -6.61 32.16
N SER A 113 -26.55 -6.55 32.69
CA SER A 113 -25.85 -7.68 33.30
C SER A 113 -26.79 -8.45 34.25
N THR A 114 -26.76 -9.77 34.13
CA THR A 114 -26.91 -10.71 35.26
C THR A 114 -25.63 -11.51 35.32
#